data_AF-A0A2H5WKR0-F1
#
_entry.id   AF-A0A2H5WKR0-F1
#
_cell.length_a   1.000
_cell.length_b   1.000
_cell.length_c   1.000
_cell.angle_alpha   90.00
_cell.angle_beta   90.00
_cell.angle_gamma   90.00
#
_symmetry.space_group_name_H-M   'P 1'
#
loop_
_entity.id
_entity.type
_entity.pdbx_description
1 polymer ?
#
loop_
_entity_poly.entity_id
_entity_poly.type
_entity_poly.pdbx_seq_one_letter_code
_entity_poly.pdbx_strand_id
1 'polypeptide(L)'
;MTTIGLWTQGASAQPSKGASATLQEQLLQQKATLKQQKEAILELGRSSGEEERDREAADYLETRRLLQTDLPQAPLPPKGYIALVKVEAVRRVDSEVLRAYPGSRPELHYYEVQARVLKVWDSEWRYDHKPFRVRAGDVLPLLWVACKRLRDGREVAAEPIWQEGQVCLVYELVPLPESGDYLSSTAYLSENLSDYWWAIDTPECWRVPRRSNPDDVLYRAKMRYSWYLRAWEVVQEPTLRVVSPPAELLQVLDEEAGFHQLPEERSVRLAWVTQRVQDKSLPLWKRQRALVYWFFAPEERETRFKTEESGGRAYARQQAEYLTFLQGLSEPLLQAYGLRAMLWCYRGRVYQSSSEAFEVWLSALEPFLAKDRPAEVRREAAAVLYYCVVYPARWGVAREQALAYAEAVRSQWEQESDRIVRAYLGSVGWRFCLRI
;
A
#
# COMPACT_ATOMS: atom_id res chain seq x y z
N MET A 1 -34.01 32.88 21.53
CA MET A 1 -33.00 33.91 21.78
C MET A 1 -32.08 33.42 22.88
N THR A 2 -30.81 33.26 22.50
CA THR A 2 -29.55 33.28 23.26
C THR A 2 -29.65 33.89 24.67
N THR A 3 -28.93 33.42 25.69
CA THR A 3 -27.46 33.53 25.75
C THR A 3 -26.88 32.60 26.84
N ILE A 4 -25.75 31.99 26.51
CA ILE A 4 -24.78 31.33 27.40
C ILE A 4 -24.15 32.37 28.33
N GLY A 5 -23.97 32.06 29.62
CA GLY A 5 -23.39 33.01 30.58
C GLY A 5 -22.65 32.34 31.73
N LEU A 6 -21.37 32.07 31.49
CA LEU A 6 -20.22 32.06 32.41
C LEU A 6 -20.35 31.38 33.80
N TRP A 7 -19.62 30.28 33.90
CA TRP A 7 -18.91 29.90 35.13
C TRP A 7 -17.85 30.95 35.45
N THR A 8 -17.99 31.65 36.58
CA THR A 8 -16.94 31.98 37.56
C THR A 8 -17.51 32.95 38.60
N GLN A 9 -17.63 32.54 39.86
CA GLN A 9 -16.88 33.13 40.98
C GLN A 9 -17.18 32.38 42.28
N GLY A 10 -16.11 32.13 43.04
CA GLY A 10 -16.09 31.18 44.14
C GLY A 10 -16.74 31.68 45.41
N ALA A 11 -17.30 30.71 46.14
CA ALA A 11 -17.31 30.72 47.59
C ALA A 11 -16.35 29.60 48.03
N SER A 12 -15.32 30.02 48.76
CA SER A 12 -14.44 29.19 49.56
C SER A 12 -15.26 28.25 50.46
N ALA A 13 -15.38 26.98 50.06
CA ALA A 13 -15.61 25.89 50.98
C ALA A 13 -14.38 24.98 50.85
N GLN A 14 -13.67 24.79 51.95
CA GLN A 14 -12.67 23.72 52.06
C GLN A 14 -13.25 22.44 51.45
N PRO A 15 -12.50 21.66 50.65
CA PRO A 15 -12.99 20.36 50.21
C PRO A 15 -13.27 19.57 51.48
N SER A 16 -14.55 19.34 51.79
CA SER A 16 -14.91 18.42 52.84
C SER A 16 -14.28 17.09 52.43
N LYS A 17 -13.32 16.60 53.22
CA LYS A 17 -12.63 15.33 52.95
C LYS A 17 -13.63 14.15 52.81
N GLY A 18 -14.88 14.33 53.24
CA GLY A 18 -16.00 13.42 52.99
C GLY A 18 -16.53 13.45 51.55
N ALA A 19 -16.78 14.61 50.94
CA ALA A 19 -17.41 14.69 49.60
C ALA A 19 -16.48 14.25 48.45
N SER A 20 -15.16 14.42 48.63
CA SER A 20 -14.16 13.92 47.68
C SER A 20 -14.07 12.39 47.69
N ALA A 21 -14.22 11.76 48.85
CA ALA A 21 -14.14 10.30 48.98
C ALA A 21 -15.38 9.62 48.38
N THR A 22 -16.58 10.17 48.62
CA THR A 22 -17.83 9.63 48.05
C THR A 22 -17.89 9.77 46.53
N LEU A 23 -17.41 10.90 45.98
CA LEU A 23 -17.31 11.09 44.53
C LEU A 23 -16.28 10.13 43.91
N GLN A 24 -15.17 9.89 44.61
CA GLN A 24 -14.12 8.98 44.16
C GLN A 24 -14.57 7.51 44.22
N GLU A 25 -15.32 7.11 45.26
CA GLU A 25 -16.00 5.82 45.33
C GLU A 25 -17.06 5.65 44.23
N GLN A 26 -17.87 6.67 43.96
CA GLN A 26 -18.84 6.65 42.85
C GLN A 26 -18.16 6.53 41.49
N LEU A 27 -17.05 7.24 41.26
CA LEU A 27 -16.27 7.12 40.02
C LEU A 27 -15.59 5.75 39.90
N LEU A 28 -15.10 5.18 41.00
CA LEU A 28 -14.54 3.84 41.03
C LEU A 28 -15.60 2.77 40.76
N GLN A 29 -16.81 2.92 41.32
CA GLN A 29 -17.96 2.07 41.00
C GLN A 29 -18.38 2.21 39.54
N GLN A 30 -18.53 3.42 39.02
CA GLN A 30 -18.83 3.63 37.59
C GLN A 30 -17.77 3.02 36.69
N LYS A 31 -16.48 3.15 37.03
CA LYS A 31 -15.39 2.53 36.28
C LYS A 31 -15.45 1.01 36.33
N ALA A 32 -15.78 0.42 37.48
CA ALA A 32 -15.96 -1.02 37.62
C ALA A 32 -17.16 -1.53 36.81
N THR A 33 -18.29 -0.81 36.85
CA THR A 33 -19.49 -1.12 36.06
C THR A 33 -19.22 -1.01 34.56
N LEU A 34 -18.55 0.05 34.10
CA LEU A 34 -18.15 0.21 32.70
C LEU A 34 -17.17 -0.90 32.26
N LYS A 35 -16.27 -1.32 33.15
CA LYS A 35 -15.36 -2.44 32.87
C LYS A 35 -16.13 -3.75 32.73
N GLN A 36 -17.08 -4.04 33.62
CA GLN A 36 -17.95 -5.21 33.51
C GLN A 36 -18.82 -5.18 32.25
N GLN A 37 -19.39 -4.03 31.90
CA GLN A 37 -20.16 -3.87 30.66
C GLN A 37 -19.28 -4.11 29.43
N LYS A 38 -18.05 -3.57 29.42
CA LYS A 38 -17.07 -3.85 28.36
C LYS A 38 -16.74 -5.34 28.27
N GLU A 39 -16.47 -5.99 29.39
CA GLU A 39 -16.16 -7.43 29.43
C GLU A 39 -17.35 -8.27 28.92
N ALA A 40 -18.59 -7.92 29.31
CA ALA A 40 -19.80 -8.58 28.84
C ALA A 40 -20.04 -8.39 27.33
N ILE A 41 -19.76 -7.18 26.80
CA ILE A 41 -19.81 -6.89 25.36
C ILE A 41 -18.76 -7.71 24.60
N LEU A 42 -17.54 -7.82 25.14
CA LEU A 42 -16.49 -8.65 24.54
C LEU A 42 -16.83 -10.14 24.58
N GLU A 43 -17.42 -10.62 25.69
CA GLU A 43 -17.83 -12.02 25.83
C GLU A 43 -19.02 -12.37 24.92
N LEU A 44 -19.94 -11.43 24.68
CA LEU A 44 -20.97 -11.56 23.64
C LEU A 44 -20.35 -11.68 22.25
N GLY A 45 -19.29 -10.93 21.95
CA GLY A 45 -18.53 -11.08 20.70
C GLY A 45 -17.85 -12.44 20.56
N ARG A 46 -17.28 -12.98 21.66
CA ARG A 46 -16.66 -14.33 21.65
C ARG A 46 -17.70 -15.45 21.49
N SER A 47 -18.86 -15.32 22.15
CA SER A 47 -19.91 -16.35 22.20
C SER A 47 -20.88 -16.32 21.02
N SER A 48 -20.89 -15.25 20.22
CA SER A 48 -21.76 -15.10 19.04
C SER A 48 -21.29 -15.90 17.81
N GLY A 49 -20.12 -16.55 17.87
CA GLY A 49 -19.49 -17.16 16.70
C GLY A 49 -18.96 -16.12 15.70
N GLU A 50 -18.72 -14.88 16.13
CA GLU A 50 -18.05 -13.84 15.33
C GLU A 50 -16.58 -14.19 15.07
N GLU A 51 -15.85 -14.72 16.07
CA GLU A 51 -14.44 -15.08 15.89
C GLU A 51 -14.21 -16.15 14.80
N GLU A 52 -15.12 -17.12 14.70
CA GLU A 52 -15.06 -18.16 13.66
C GLU A 52 -15.38 -17.58 12.27
N ARG A 53 -16.36 -16.69 12.18
CA ARG A 53 -16.72 -15.99 10.94
C ARG A 53 -15.66 -15.00 10.48
N ASP A 54 -15.05 -14.26 11.40
CA ASP A 54 -13.93 -13.37 11.11
C ASP A 54 -12.71 -14.17 10.64
N ARG A 55 -12.48 -15.36 11.20
CA ARG A 55 -11.44 -16.29 10.73
C ARG A 55 -11.75 -16.80 9.32
N GLU A 56 -12.97 -17.25 9.05
CA GLU A 56 -13.38 -17.66 7.69
C GLU A 56 -13.21 -16.53 6.67
N ALA A 57 -13.54 -15.29 7.03
CA ALA A 57 -13.35 -14.12 6.17
C ALA A 57 -11.87 -13.76 5.97
N ALA A 58 -11.03 -13.93 7.01
CA ALA A 58 -9.59 -13.74 6.92
C ALA A 58 -8.94 -14.82 6.03
N ASP A 59 -9.25 -16.10 6.26
CA ASP A 59 -8.79 -17.22 5.45
C ASP A 59 -9.21 -17.05 3.99
N TYR A 60 -10.45 -16.61 3.77
CA TYR A 60 -10.95 -16.28 2.44
C TYR A 60 -10.15 -15.16 1.78
N LEU A 61 -9.72 -14.14 2.52
CA LEU A 61 -8.88 -13.05 1.99
C LEU A 61 -7.45 -13.52 1.69
N GLU A 62 -6.82 -14.25 2.61
CA GLU A 62 -5.42 -14.69 2.54
C GLU A 62 -5.16 -15.71 1.44
N THR A 63 -6.11 -16.61 1.17
CA THR A 63 -5.95 -17.67 0.18
C THR A 63 -6.14 -17.21 -1.27
N ARG A 64 -6.47 -15.94 -1.49
CA ARG A 64 -6.85 -15.43 -2.82
C ARG A 64 -5.68 -14.85 -3.59
N ARG A 65 -5.41 -15.51 -4.71
CA ARG A 65 -4.59 -15.01 -5.81
C ARG A 65 -5.18 -13.73 -6.42
N LEU A 66 -4.34 -12.76 -6.80
CA LEU A 66 -4.77 -11.57 -7.52
C LEU A 66 -5.31 -12.01 -8.90
N LEU A 67 -4.49 -12.62 -9.75
CA LEU A 67 -4.93 -13.31 -10.98
C LEU A 67 -5.83 -14.54 -10.70
N GLN A 68 -6.94 -14.67 -11.42
CA GLN A 68 -7.77 -15.89 -11.39
C GLN A 68 -7.37 -16.85 -12.51
N THR A 69 -6.07 -17.09 -12.61
CA THR A 69 -5.45 -17.98 -13.60
C THR A 69 -4.27 -18.69 -12.96
N ASP A 70 -3.77 -19.74 -13.60
CA ASP A 70 -2.56 -20.46 -13.14
C ASP A 70 -1.26 -19.67 -13.37
N LEU A 71 -1.32 -18.51 -14.04
CA LEU A 71 -0.16 -17.67 -14.24
C LEU A 71 0.43 -17.15 -12.92
N PRO A 72 1.77 -16.96 -12.87
CA PRO A 72 2.43 -16.37 -11.71
C PRO A 72 1.84 -15.00 -11.34
N GLN A 73 1.78 -14.71 -10.04
CA GLN A 73 1.46 -13.36 -9.57
C GLN A 73 2.67 -12.48 -9.78
N ALA A 74 2.59 -11.60 -10.78
CA ALA A 74 3.66 -10.65 -10.99
C ALA A 74 3.68 -9.58 -9.89
N PRO A 75 4.89 -9.12 -9.50
CA PRO A 75 5.05 -7.94 -8.68
C PRO A 75 4.19 -6.79 -9.19
N LEU A 76 3.46 -6.12 -8.31
CA LEU A 76 2.98 -4.77 -8.58
C LEU A 76 4.12 -3.82 -8.21
N PRO A 77 4.79 -3.16 -9.17
CA PRO A 77 5.90 -2.30 -8.83
C PRO A 77 5.36 -1.14 -7.97
N PRO A 78 5.83 -0.97 -6.73
CA PRO A 78 5.58 0.27 -6.02
C PRO A 78 6.14 1.44 -6.82
N LYS A 79 5.51 2.59 -6.59
CA LYS A 79 5.86 3.84 -7.25
C LYS A 79 7.34 4.16 -6.98
N GLY A 80 8.18 4.10 -8.01
CA GLY A 80 9.62 4.40 -7.91
C GLY A 80 10.51 3.43 -8.69
N TYR A 81 10.07 2.18 -8.92
CA TYR A 81 10.89 1.25 -9.70
C TYR A 81 10.94 1.58 -11.18
N ILE A 82 12.15 1.47 -11.72
CA ILE A 82 12.51 1.89 -13.07
C ILE A 82 12.73 0.67 -13.99
N ALA A 83 13.38 -0.38 -13.48
CA ALA A 83 13.64 -1.59 -14.26
C ALA A 83 13.80 -2.85 -13.40
N LEU A 84 13.44 -4.01 -13.97
CA LEU A 84 13.73 -5.33 -13.43
C LEU A 84 15.06 -5.81 -14.00
N VAL A 85 15.93 -6.35 -13.16
CA VAL A 85 17.26 -6.79 -13.58
C VAL A 85 17.64 -8.18 -13.07
N LYS A 86 18.58 -8.80 -13.80
CA LYS A 86 19.34 -9.96 -13.35
C LYS A 86 20.74 -9.51 -13.00
N VAL A 87 21.19 -9.81 -11.79
CA VAL A 87 22.59 -9.62 -11.39
C VAL A 87 23.45 -10.70 -12.04
N GLU A 88 24.38 -10.28 -12.90
CA GLU A 88 25.32 -11.17 -13.62
C GLU A 88 26.67 -11.28 -12.91
N ALA A 89 27.17 -10.18 -12.36
CA ALA A 89 28.44 -10.13 -11.64
C ALA A 89 28.42 -9.03 -10.57
N VAL A 90 29.24 -9.21 -9.53
CA VAL A 90 29.42 -8.27 -8.43
C VAL A 90 30.92 -8.21 -8.11
N ARG A 91 31.45 -7.00 -7.92
CA ARG A 91 32.86 -6.75 -7.64
C ARG A 91 32.99 -5.64 -6.61
N ARG A 92 33.90 -5.80 -5.63
CA ARG A 92 34.19 -4.74 -4.63
C ARG A 92 35.06 -3.63 -5.25
N VAL A 93 34.71 -2.37 -5.00
CA VAL A 93 35.25 -1.16 -5.68
C VAL A 93 35.57 0.02 -4.74
N ASP A 94 35.84 -0.25 -3.47
CA ASP A 94 36.06 0.78 -2.44
C ASP A 94 37.12 1.82 -2.86
N SER A 95 38.25 1.38 -3.41
CA SER A 95 39.38 2.25 -3.72
C SER A 95 39.09 3.20 -4.88
N GLU A 96 38.35 2.71 -5.88
CA GLU A 96 37.92 3.44 -7.05
C GLU A 96 36.89 4.50 -6.69
N VAL A 97 35.94 4.13 -5.82
CA VAL A 97 34.92 5.05 -5.29
C VAL A 97 35.56 6.14 -4.45
N LEU A 98 36.42 5.81 -3.49
CA LEU A 98 37.06 6.81 -2.62
C LEU A 98 38.02 7.73 -3.39
N ARG A 99 38.62 7.24 -4.49
CA ARG A 99 39.42 8.06 -5.39
C ARG A 99 38.55 9.06 -6.17
N ALA A 100 37.39 8.62 -6.68
CA ALA A 100 36.48 9.47 -7.46
C ALA A 100 35.66 10.42 -6.58
N TYR A 101 35.27 9.98 -5.38
CA TYR A 101 34.48 10.74 -4.40
C TYR A 101 35.12 10.64 -3.02
N PRO A 102 36.19 11.43 -2.74
CA PRO A 102 36.88 11.41 -1.45
C PRO A 102 36.00 11.75 -0.24
N GLY A 103 34.84 12.40 -0.46
CA GLY A 103 33.84 12.67 0.57
C GLY A 103 32.88 11.51 0.88
N SER A 104 33.02 10.37 0.20
CA SER A 104 32.27 9.15 0.51
C SER A 104 32.80 8.52 1.80
N ARG A 105 31.96 7.74 2.48
CA ARG A 105 32.29 7.14 3.78
C ARG A 105 33.30 5.99 3.62
N PRO A 106 34.54 6.10 4.14
CA PRO A 106 35.57 5.06 3.98
C PRO A 106 35.26 3.78 4.76
N GLU A 107 34.36 3.84 5.75
CA GLU A 107 33.92 2.70 6.54
C GLU A 107 32.91 1.78 5.82
N LEU A 108 32.39 2.19 4.66
CA LEU A 108 31.43 1.39 3.89
C LEU A 108 32.13 0.54 2.82
N HIS A 109 31.55 -0.61 2.49
CA HIS A 109 31.92 -1.41 1.33
C HIS A 109 31.08 -1.00 0.11
N TYR A 110 31.76 -0.78 -1.01
CA TYR A 110 31.16 -0.40 -2.28
C TYR A 110 31.30 -1.54 -3.28
N TYR A 111 30.21 -1.83 -3.99
CA TYR A 111 30.17 -2.91 -4.97
C TYR A 111 29.67 -2.39 -6.33
N GLU A 112 30.44 -2.67 -7.37
CA GLU A 112 30.01 -2.59 -8.76
C GLU A 112 29.23 -3.86 -9.11
N VAL A 113 28.13 -3.69 -9.82
CA VAL A 113 27.18 -4.75 -10.16
C VAL A 113 26.89 -4.70 -11.63
N GLN A 114 27.16 -5.79 -12.33
CA GLN A 114 26.76 -5.95 -13.72
C GLN A 114 25.33 -6.49 -13.73
N ALA A 115 24.38 -5.65 -14.13
CA ALA A 115 22.96 -5.95 -14.10
C ALA A 115 22.40 -6.00 -15.53
N ARG A 116 21.93 -7.17 -15.97
CA ARG A 116 21.19 -7.30 -17.23
C ARG A 116 19.75 -6.87 -17.03
N VAL A 117 19.30 -5.91 -17.82
CA VAL A 117 17.94 -5.40 -17.79
C VAL A 117 16.99 -6.41 -18.42
N LEU A 118 16.00 -6.84 -17.65
CA LEU A 118 14.97 -7.78 -18.07
C LEU A 118 13.71 -7.06 -18.54
N LYS A 119 13.28 -6.02 -17.79
CA LYS A 119 12.11 -5.18 -18.10
C LYS A 119 12.37 -3.73 -17.72
N VAL A 120 11.73 -2.82 -18.44
CA VAL A 120 11.87 -1.36 -18.26
C VAL A 120 10.48 -0.76 -18.09
N TRP A 121 10.20 -0.20 -16.92
CA TRP A 121 8.96 0.50 -16.61
C TRP A 121 9.05 1.99 -16.91
N ASP A 122 10.22 2.59 -16.66
CA ASP A 122 10.52 3.96 -17.08
C ASP A 122 11.69 3.93 -18.06
N SER A 123 11.43 4.37 -19.30
CA SER A 123 12.39 4.32 -20.40
C SER A 123 13.32 5.53 -20.47
N GLU A 124 13.01 6.59 -19.72
CA GLU A 124 13.81 7.82 -19.69
C GLU A 124 14.33 8.06 -18.28
N TRP A 125 15.53 7.55 -18.02
CA TRP A 125 16.13 7.67 -16.70
C TRP A 125 16.71 9.07 -16.58
N ARG A 126 15.95 9.95 -15.93
CA ARG A 126 16.32 11.35 -15.76
C ARG A 126 17.28 11.48 -14.60
N TYR A 127 18.56 11.67 -14.93
CA TYR A 127 19.49 12.35 -14.05
C TYR A 127 19.51 13.84 -14.44
N ASP A 128 19.59 14.75 -13.48
CA ASP A 128 19.52 16.22 -13.67
C ASP A 128 20.50 16.80 -14.71
N HIS A 129 21.43 15.97 -15.23
CA HIS A 129 22.47 16.40 -16.14
C HIS A 129 22.46 15.72 -17.52
N LYS A 130 21.91 14.49 -17.68
CA LYS A 130 21.68 13.83 -19.00
C LYS A 130 20.62 12.72 -18.90
N PRO A 131 19.65 12.65 -19.82
CA PRO A 131 18.76 11.50 -19.92
C PRO A 131 19.52 10.28 -20.46
N PHE A 132 19.39 9.14 -19.79
CA PHE A 132 19.90 7.86 -20.27
C PHE A 132 18.70 6.98 -20.68
N ARG A 133 18.76 6.38 -21.87
CA ARG A 133 17.72 5.47 -22.37
C ARG A 133 18.20 4.04 -22.17
N VAL A 134 17.41 3.27 -21.43
CA VAL A 134 17.67 1.86 -21.15
C VAL A 134 16.64 0.99 -21.85
N ARG A 135 17.07 -0.16 -22.34
CA ARG A 135 16.22 -1.17 -22.96
C ARG A 135 16.42 -2.53 -22.31
N ALA A 136 15.41 -3.38 -22.42
CA ALA A 136 15.56 -4.79 -22.07
C ALA A 136 16.69 -5.41 -22.91
N GLY A 137 17.57 -6.17 -22.26
CA GLY A 137 18.77 -6.77 -22.85
C GLY A 137 20.07 -6.01 -22.54
N ASP A 138 20.00 -4.72 -22.24
CA ASP A 138 21.16 -3.91 -21.87
C ASP A 138 21.84 -4.46 -20.61
N VAL A 139 23.16 -4.38 -20.56
CA VAL A 139 23.94 -4.69 -19.35
C VAL A 139 24.44 -3.39 -18.77
N LEU A 140 24.01 -3.09 -17.55
CA LEU A 140 24.31 -1.85 -16.86
C LEU A 140 25.33 -2.11 -15.74
N PRO A 141 26.45 -1.38 -15.72
CA PRO A 141 27.28 -1.30 -14.53
C PRO A 141 26.60 -0.35 -13.53
N LEU A 142 26.16 -0.91 -12.41
CA LEU A 142 25.50 -0.18 -11.32
C LEU A 142 26.39 -0.17 -10.09
N LEU A 143 26.28 0.87 -9.28
CA LEU A 143 26.86 0.86 -7.94
C LEU A 143 25.79 0.45 -6.92
N TRP A 144 26.01 -0.69 -6.25
CA TRP A 144 25.05 -1.25 -5.29
C TRP A 144 24.75 -0.26 -4.16
N VAL A 145 25.75 0.44 -3.63
CA VAL A 145 25.57 1.45 -2.56
C VAL A 145 25.77 2.86 -3.12
N ALA A 146 24.77 3.72 -2.99
CA ALA A 146 24.87 5.10 -3.49
C ALA A 146 26.00 5.89 -2.81
N CYS A 147 26.80 6.60 -3.62
CA CYS A 147 27.82 7.52 -3.13
C CYS A 147 27.23 8.90 -2.78
N LYS A 148 27.85 9.58 -1.82
CA LYS A 148 27.47 10.93 -1.39
C LYS A 148 28.57 11.93 -1.77
N ARG A 149 28.16 13.14 -2.16
CA ARG A 149 29.04 14.32 -2.16
C ARG A 149 28.49 15.39 -1.21
N LEU A 150 29.37 16.23 -0.69
CA LEU A 150 28.96 17.46 0.00
C LEU A 150 28.82 18.59 -1.02
N ARG A 151 27.63 19.18 -1.12
CA ARG A 151 27.36 20.41 -1.88
C ARG A 151 26.71 21.40 -0.92
N ASP A 152 27.32 22.57 -0.75
CA ASP A 152 26.84 23.65 0.13
C ASP A 152 26.56 23.18 1.58
N GLY A 153 27.43 22.30 2.11
CA GLY A 153 27.28 21.73 3.46
C GLY A 153 26.18 20.67 3.60
N ARG A 154 25.55 20.24 2.48
CA ARG A 154 24.52 19.20 2.45
C ARG A 154 25.01 17.99 1.67
N GLU A 155 24.69 16.79 2.16
CA GLU A 155 24.90 15.55 1.41
C GLU A 155 23.91 15.48 0.23
N VAL A 156 24.43 15.27 -0.98
CA VAL A 156 23.64 15.03 -2.21
C VAL A 156 24.15 13.77 -2.91
N ALA A 157 23.32 13.14 -3.75
CA ALA A 157 23.72 11.98 -4.54
C ALA A 157 24.94 12.31 -5.41
N ALA A 158 25.92 11.41 -5.44
CA ALA A 158 27.06 11.53 -6.34
C ALA A 158 26.60 11.45 -7.79
N GLU A 159 27.23 12.22 -8.69
CA GLU A 159 27.01 12.05 -10.12
C GLU A 159 27.52 10.66 -10.58
N PRO A 160 27.02 10.10 -11.69
CA PRO A 160 27.55 8.84 -12.24
C PRO A 160 29.08 8.87 -12.36
N ILE A 161 29.73 7.77 -11.98
CA ILE A 161 31.20 7.70 -11.98
C ILE A 161 31.67 7.54 -13.42
N TRP A 162 32.38 8.54 -13.94
CA TRP A 162 33.17 8.43 -15.16
C TRP A 162 34.58 7.94 -14.78
N GLN A 163 34.88 6.66 -14.95
CA GLN A 163 36.27 6.21 -15.12
C GLN A 163 36.49 5.90 -16.61
N GLU A 164 37.68 6.16 -17.13
CA GLU A 164 38.01 5.99 -18.56
C GLU A 164 37.50 4.64 -19.07
N GLY A 165 36.51 4.68 -19.97
CA GLY A 165 35.94 3.51 -20.64
C GLY A 165 34.67 2.90 -20.02
N GLN A 166 34.23 3.27 -18.81
CA GLN A 166 33.04 2.67 -18.19
C GLN A 166 32.28 3.69 -17.31
N VAL A 167 31.01 3.95 -17.67
CA VAL A 167 30.11 4.83 -16.90
C VAL A 167 29.33 3.98 -15.91
N CYS A 168 29.67 4.01 -14.62
CA CYS A 168 28.87 3.34 -13.59
C CYS A 168 27.70 4.22 -13.18
N LEU A 169 26.48 3.72 -13.37
CA LEU A 169 25.26 4.41 -12.93
C LEU A 169 25.08 4.23 -11.42
N VAL A 170 24.75 5.32 -10.72
CA VAL A 170 24.49 5.29 -9.26
C VAL A 170 22.99 5.12 -9.03
N TYR A 171 22.54 3.87 -8.90
CA TYR A 171 21.16 3.50 -8.59
C TYR A 171 21.10 2.43 -7.51
N GLU A 172 20.04 2.44 -6.70
CA GLU A 172 19.82 1.44 -5.66
C GLU A 172 19.16 0.18 -6.23
N LEU A 173 19.73 -1.00 -5.92
CA LEU A 173 19.15 -2.30 -6.26
C LEU A 173 18.28 -2.81 -5.12
N VAL A 174 16.97 -2.86 -5.33
CA VAL A 174 16.01 -3.24 -4.29
C VAL A 174 15.53 -4.68 -4.51
N PRO A 175 15.56 -5.53 -3.47
CA PRO A 175 15.02 -6.88 -3.55
C PRO A 175 13.48 -6.85 -3.52
N LEU A 176 12.86 -7.70 -4.32
CA LEU A 176 11.42 -7.89 -4.46
C LEU A 176 11.09 -9.36 -4.21
N PRO A 177 10.28 -9.70 -3.19
CA PRO A 177 9.94 -11.09 -2.92
C PRO A 177 9.22 -11.70 -4.12
N GLU A 178 9.60 -12.93 -4.46
CA GLU A 178 8.95 -13.69 -5.53
C GLU A 178 7.46 -13.94 -5.25
N SER A 179 7.06 -13.90 -3.97
CA SER A 179 5.68 -14.12 -3.53
C SER A 179 4.68 -13.07 -4.03
N GLY A 180 5.13 -11.88 -4.45
CA GLY A 180 4.21 -10.80 -4.83
C GLY A 180 3.69 -9.96 -3.65
N ASP A 181 3.99 -10.34 -2.40
CA ASP A 181 3.45 -9.70 -1.20
C ASP A 181 4.42 -8.65 -0.63
N TYR A 182 4.46 -7.48 -1.27
CA TYR A 182 5.39 -6.40 -0.88
C TYR A 182 5.03 -5.69 0.41
N LEU A 183 3.80 -5.87 0.89
CA LEU A 183 3.28 -5.17 2.07
C LEU A 183 3.47 -5.99 3.35
N SER A 184 3.68 -7.30 3.21
CA SER A 184 3.97 -8.18 4.33
C SER A 184 5.44 -8.18 4.68
N SER A 185 5.74 -7.84 5.93
CA SER A 185 7.10 -7.96 6.46
C SER A 185 7.62 -9.40 6.43
N THR A 186 6.73 -10.40 6.40
CA THR A 186 7.12 -11.81 6.37
C THR A 186 7.69 -12.25 5.03
N ALA A 187 7.27 -11.60 3.93
CA ALA A 187 7.79 -11.87 2.59
C ALA A 187 9.27 -11.49 2.43
N TYR A 188 9.81 -10.65 3.33
CA TYR A 188 11.20 -10.19 3.33
C TYR A 188 12.04 -10.82 4.45
N LEU A 189 11.57 -11.91 5.06
CA LEU A 189 12.31 -12.60 6.11
C LEU A 189 13.25 -13.69 5.58
N SER A 190 13.19 -14.02 4.30
CA SER A 190 14.12 -15.01 3.75
C SER A 190 15.54 -14.47 3.74
N GLU A 191 16.47 -15.27 4.25
CA GLU A 191 17.91 -15.02 4.19
C GLU A 191 18.51 -15.48 2.84
N ASN A 192 17.73 -16.19 2.01
CA ASN A 192 18.18 -16.71 0.74
C ASN A 192 17.89 -15.72 -0.40
N LEU A 193 18.94 -15.24 -1.07
CA LEU A 193 18.83 -14.28 -2.17
C LEU A 193 18.11 -14.84 -3.41
N SER A 194 18.00 -16.17 -3.53
CA SER A 194 17.21 -16.78 -4.61
C SER A 194 15.71 -16.60 -4.45
N ASP A 195 15.23 -16.09 -3.31
CA ASP A 195 13.80 -15.89 -3.05
C ASP A 195 13.36 -14.46 -3.40
N TYR A 196 14.24 -13.70 -4.06
CA TYR A 196 14.01 -12.31 -4.45
C TYR A 196 14.42 -12.04 -5.91
N TRP A 197 13.58 -11.23 -6.57
CA TRP A 197 13.94 -10.52 -7.78
C TRP A 197 14.61 -9.18 -7.47
N TRP A 198 15.39 -8.66 -8.41
CA TRP A 198 16.07 -7.36 -8.24
C TRP A 198 15.46 -6.31 -9.15
N ALA A 199 15.11 -5.17 -8.57
CA ALA A 199 14.66 -4.00 -9.30
C ALA A 199 15.59 -2.81 -9.04
N ILE A 200 15.61 -1.88 -9.99
CA ILE A 200 16.27 -0.58 -9.87
C ILE A 200 15.23 0.42 -9.39
N ASP A 201 15.47 1.10 -8.26
CA ASP A 201 14.62 2.19 -7.74
C ASP A 201 15.13 3.56 -8.19
N THR A 202 14.26 4.58 -8.20
CA THR A 202 14.66 5.96 -8.45
C THR A 202 15.67 6.42 -7.39
N PRO A 203 16.68 7.23 -7.78
CA PRO A 203 17.68 7.76 -6.87
C PRO A 203 17.06 8.85 -5.98
N GLU A 204 16.23 8.48 -5.00
CA GLU A 204 15.78 9.40 -3.97
C GLU A 204 16.86 9.53 -2.87
N CYS A 205 17.68 10.57 -2.98
CA CYS A 205 18.77 10.92 -2.04
C CYS A 205 18.37 11.09 -0.55
N TRP A 206 17.08 10.98 -0.20
CA TRP A 206 16.56 11.00 1.17
C TRP A 206 16.35 9.60 1.78
N ARG A 207 16.28 8.54 0.96
CA ARG A 207 16.03 7.15 1.42
C ARG A 207 17.28 6.47 1.95
N VAL A 208 18.45 6.83 1.41
CA VAL A 208 19.74 6.45 1.99
C VAL A 208 19.82 7.06 3.39
N PRO A 209 20.11 6.28 4.43
CA PRO A 209 19.96 6.75 5.80
C PRO A 209 20.84 7.98 6.03
N ARG A 210 20.18 9.12 6.18
CA ARG A 210 20.77 10.46 6.33
C ARG A 210 21.69 10.62 7.55
N ARG A 211 21.81 9.61 8.43
CA ARG A 211 22.50 9.74 9.73
C ARG A 211 23.11 8.46 10.34
N SER A 212 23.16 7.32 9.66
CA SER A 212 23.38 6.08 10.40
C SER A 212 24.85 5.72 10.63
N ASN A 213 25.21 5.64 11.90
CA ASN A 213 26.26 4.78 12.46
C ASN A 213 25.91 3.30 12.14
N PRO A 214 26.84 2.32 12.14
CA PRO A 214 26.52 0.90 11.92
C PRO A 214 25.40 0.36 12.85
N ASP A 215 25.35 0.84 14.09
CA ASP A 215 24.28 0.49 15.05
C ASP A 215 22.89 1.04 14.64
N ASP A 216 22.88 2.10 13.85
CA ASP A 216 21.68 2.83 13.43
C ASP A 216 21.11 2.22 12.12
N VAL A 217 21.95 1.49 11.38
CA VAL A 217 21.56 0.57 10.30
C VAL A 217 20.79 -0.61 10.92
N LEU A 218 21.40 -1.31 11.89
CA LEU A 218 20.75 -2.37 12.69
C LEU A 218 19.49 -1.89 13.45
N TYR A 219 19.45 -0.64 13.92
CA TYR A 219 18.26 -0.02 14.54
C TYR A 219 17.14 0.24 13.52
N ARG A 220 17.47 0.62 12.28
CA ARG A 220 16.50 0.71 11.19
C ARG A 220 16.02 -0.67 10.77
N ALA A 221 16.84 -1.72 10.75
CA ALA A 221 16.32 -3.08 10.61
C ALA A 221 15.29 -3.45 11.69
N LYS A 222 15.33 -2.83 12.88
CA LYS A 222 14.30 -3.02 13.94
C LYS A 222 13.04 -2.17 13.77
N MET A 223 13.01 -1.15 12.90
CA MET A 223 11.82 -0.33 12.69
C MET A 223 10.80 -0.99 11.75
N ARG A 224 9.51 -0.81 12.07
CA ARG A 224 8.34 -1.43 11.42
C ARG A 224 8.13 -1.04 9.95
N TYR A 225 8.90 -0.10 9.40
CA TYR A 225 8.74 0.49 8.06
C TYR A 225 9.99 0.41 7.17
N SER A 226 11.02 -0.34 7.58
CA SER A 226 12.33 -0.43 6.92
C SER A 226 12.67 -1.87 6.56
N TRP A 227 11.64 -2.59 6.11
CA TRP A 227 11.71 -3.99 5.71
C TRP A 227 12.68 -4.22 4.53
N TYR A 228 12.87 -3.24 3.64
CA TYR A 228 13.89 -3.31 2.59
C TYR A 228 15.31 -3.33 3.16
N LEU A 229 15.60 -2.61 4.26
CA LEU A 229 16.96 -2.52 4.82
C LEU A 229 17.45 -3.84 5.45
N ARG A 230 16.55 -4.73 5.90
CA ARG A 230 16.96 -6.04 6.44
C ARG A 230 17.60 -6.93 5.39
N ALA A 231 17.05 -6.95 4.18
CA ALA A 231 17.62 -7.73 3.08
C ALA A 231 19.05 -7.25 2.70
N TRP A 232 19.41 -6.00 3.02
CA TRP A 232 20.74 -5.44 2.81
C TRP A 232 21.75 -5.82 3.90
N GLU A 233 21.29 -6.09 5.13
CA GLU A 233 22.14 -6.41 6.27
C GLU A 233 22.43 -7.92 6.40
N VAL A 234 21.56 -8.77 5.85
CA VAL A 234 21.71 -10.24 5.85
C VAL A 234 22.82 -10.70 4.89
N VAL A 235 23.18 -9.88 3.90
CA VAL A 235 24.17 -10.24 2.88
C VAL A 235 25.59 -9.92 3.37
N GLN A 236 26.15 -10.80 4.20
CA GLN A 236 27.54 -10.68 4.62
C GLN A 236 28.53 -10.90 3.45
N GLU A 237 28.11 -11.61 2.39
CA GLU A 237 28.82 -11.72 1.11
C GLU A 237 27.80 -11.91 -0.04
N PRO A 238 27.72 -11.02 -1.05
CA PRO A 238 26.80 -11.19 -2.17
C PRO A 238 27.29 -12.32 -3.09
N THR A 239 26.97 -13.56 -2.74
CA THR A 239 27.28 -14.72 -3.58
C THR A 239 26.40 -14.75 -4.83
N LEU A 240 27.07 -14.98 -5.95
CA LEU A 240 26.60 -14.83 -7.32
C LEU A 240 25.85 -16.05 -7.83
N ARG A 241 24.52 -16.04 -7.72
CA ARG A 241 23.63 -16.64 -8.73
C ARG A 241 22.19 -16.27 -8.43
N VAL A 242 21.67 -15.29 -9.17
CA VAL A 242 20.24 -14.99 -9.15
C VAL A 242 19.62 -15.60 -10.41
N VAL A 243 18.57 -16.39 -10.20
CA VAL A 243 17.83 -17.06 -11.28
C VAL A 243 17.01 -16.01 -12.02
N SER A 244 16.90 -16.14 -13.33
CA SER A 244 15.98 -15.29 -14.09
C SER A 244 14.53 -15.64 -13.72
N PRO A 245 13.63 -14.65 -13.60
CA PRO A 245 12.21 -14.92 -13.46
C PRO A 245 11.71 -15.86 -14.58
N PRO A 246 10.75 -16.76 -14.29
CA PRO A 246 10.14 -17.61 -15.31
C PRO A 246 9.58 -16.82 -16.49
N ALA A 247 9.53 -17.43 -17.67
CA ALA A 247 9.10 -16.76 -18.90
C ALA A 247 7.65 -16.24 -18.81
N GLU A 248 6.78 -16.99 -18.12
CA GLU A 248 5.38 -16.65 -17.86
C GLU A 248 5.28 -15.38 -17.00
N LEU A 249 6.16 -15.22 -16.02
CA LEU A 249 6.24 -14.02 -15.19
C LEU A 249 6.71 -12.82 -16.01
N LEU A 250 7.72 -13.00 -16.87
CA LEU A 250 8.16 -11.95 -17.79
C LEU A 250 7.04 -11.51 -18.75
N GLN A 251 6.20 -12.44 -19.22
CA GLN A 251 5.04 -12.14 -20.05
C GLN A 251 4.00 -11.28 -19.32
N VAL A 252 3.74 -11.55 -18.04
CA VAL A 252 2.81 -10.74 -17.23
C VAL A 252 3.37 -9.34 -16.98
N LEU A 253 4.70 -9.21 -16.85
CA LEU A 253 5.40 -7.93 -16.70
C LEU A 253 5.52 -7.14 -18.01
N ASP A 254 5.51 -7.78 -19.18
CA ASP A 254 5.48 -7.07 -20.47
C ASP A 254 4.24 -6.19 -20.62
N GLU A 255 3.08 -6.69 -20.16
CA GLU A 255 1.84 -5.91 -20.18
C GLU A 255 1.90 -4.68 -19.26
N GLU A 256 2.66 -4.79 -18.17
CA GLU A 256 2.85 -3.70 -17.22
C GLU A 256 3.81 -2.64 -17.77
N ALA A 257 4.96 -3.08 -18.30
CA ALA A 257 5.91 -2.21 -18.96
C ALA A 257 5.24 -1.42 -20.10
N GLY A 258 4.40 -2.08 -20.89
CA GLY A 258 3.61 -1.44 -21.95
C GLY A 258 2.68 -0.34 -21.44
N PHE A 259 2.06 -0.53 -20.28
CA PHE A 259 1.23 0.52 -19.64
C PHE A 259 2.06 1.70 -19.14
N HIS A 260 3.18 1.44 -18.47
CA HIS A 260 4.00 2.52 -17.88
C HIS A 260 4.73 3.38 -18.92
N GLN A 261 5.00 2.82 -20.11
CA GLN A 261 5.54 3.56 -21.24
C GLN A 261 4.53 4.48 -21.94
N LEU A 262 3.24 4.38 -21.63
CA LEU A 262 2.24 5.34 -22.12
C LEU A 262 2.48 6.74 -21.54
N PRO A 263 2.09 7.81 -22.25
CA PRO A 263 2.11 9.16 -21.71
C PRO A 263 1.51 9.24 -20.30
N GLU A 264 2.09 10.08 -19.42
CA GLU A 264 1.59 10.30 -18.05
C GLU A 264 0.29 11.12 -18.00
N GLU A 265 -0.53 11.05 -19.04
CA GLU A 265 -1.87 11.64 -19.07
C GLU A 265 -2.87 10.61 -18.56
N ARG A 266 -3.64 10.96 -17.53
CA ARG A 266 -4.62 10.06 -16.90
C ARG A 266 -5.63 9.54 -17.93
N SER A 267 -6.17 10.41 -18.77
CA SER A 267 -7.14 10.08 -19.83
C SER A 267 -6.60 8.98 -20.77
N VAL A 268 -5.36 9.12 -21.25
CA VAL A 268 -4.71 8.18 -22.16
C VAL A 268 -4.53 6.82 -21.50
N ARG A 269 -4.03 6.80 -20.25
CA ARG A 269 -3.82 5.56 -19.49
C ARG A 269 -5.14 4.86 -19.16
N LEU A 270 -6.19 5.59 -18.81
CA LEU A 270 -7.50 5.01 -18.54
C LEU A 270 -8.23 4.55 -19.80
N ALA A 271 -8.06 5.23 -20.93
CA ALA A 271 -8.57 4.77 -22.22
C ALA A 271 -7.93 3.43 -22.61
N TRP A 272 -6.61 3.29 -22.42
CA TRP A 272 -5.91 2.02 -22.62
C TRP A 272 -6.46 0.92 -21.71
N VAL A 273 -6.66 1.21 -20.41
CA VAL A 273 -7.22 0.23 -19.46
C VAL A 273 -8.61 -0.19 -19.90
N THR A 274 -9.48 0.77 -20.22
CA THR A 274 -10.87 0.51 -20.63
C THR A 274 -10.92 -0.36 -21.87
N GLN A 275 -10.13 -0.03 -22.90
CA GLN A 275 -10.02 -0.81 -24.12
C GLN A 275 -9.61 -2.26 -23.83
N ARG A 276 -8.54 -2.44 -23.03
CA ARG A 276 -8.03 -3.78 -22.70
C ARG A 276 -9.02 -4.61 -21.90
N VAL A 277 -9.73 -4.01 -20.94
CA VAL A 277 -10.73 -4.72 -20.13
C VAL A 277 -11.92 -5.16 -20.98
N GLN A 278 -12.34 -4.34 -21.94
CA GLN A 278 -13.51 -4.61 -22.79
C GLN A 278 -13.20 -5.51 -23.99
N ASP A 279 -11.94 -5.60 -24.41
CA ASP A 279 -11.52 -6.46 -25.51
C ASP A 279 -11.60 -7.94 -25.15
N LYS A 280 -12.68 -8.59 -25.60
CA LYS A 280 -12.93 -10.03 -25.38
C LYS A 280 -12.00 -10.95 -26.17
N SER A 281 -11.21 -10.43 -27.12
CA SER A 281 -10.20 -11.22 -27.81
C SER A 281 -8.95 -11.47 -26.94
N LEU A 282 -8.76 -10.66 -25.90
CA LEU A 282 -7.65 -10.83 -24.97
C LEU A 282 -7.93 -11.94 -23.95
N PRO A 283 -6.89 -12.69 -23.55
CA PRO A 283 -7.02 -13.66 -22.47
C PRO A 283 -7.39 -12.97 -21.16
N LEU A 284 -8.14 -13.68 -20.32
CA LEU A 284 -8.71 -13.16 -19.07
C LEU A 284 -7.68 -12.45 -18.18
N TRP A 285 -6.48 -13.03 -18.02
CA TRP A 285 -5.44 -12.45 -17.16
C TRP A 285 -4.98 -11.05 -17.61
N LYS A 286 -4.96 -10.76 -18.92
CA LYS A 286 -4.61 -9.42 -19.43
C LYS A 286 -5.69 -8.40 -19.09
N ARG A 287 -6.95 -8.81 -19.24
CA ARG A 287 -8.13 -8.01 -18.90
C ARG A 287 -8.18 -7.75 -17.39
N GLN A 288 -7.86 -8.75 -16.59
CA GLN A 288 -7.70 -8.66 -15.14
C GLN A 288 -6.57 -7.70 -14.75
N ARG A 289 -5.37 -7.84 -15.30
CA ARG A 289 -4.22 -6.94 -15.02
C ARG A 289 -4.52 -5.49 -15.35
N ALA A 290 -5.21 -5.23 -16.46
CA ALA A 290 -5.60 -3.88 -16.84
C ALA A 290 -6.43 -3.18 -15.75
N LEU A 291 -7.29 -3.91 -15.02
CA LEU A 291 -8.05 -3.35 -13.88
C LEU A 291 -7.14 -2.84 -12.76
N VAL A 292 -6.00 -3.49 -12.54
CA VAL A 292 -5.02 -3.04 -11.53
C VAL A 292 -4.35 -1.74 -11.96
N TYR A 293 -4.02 -1.61 -13.25
CA TYR A 293 -3.34 -0.43 -13.78
C TYR A 293 -4.19 0.84 -13.74
N TRP A 294 -5.52 0.72 -13.56
CA TRP A 294 -6.38 1.86 -13.24
C TRP A 294 -5.84 2.66 -12.05
N PHE A 295 -5.34 1.97 -11.01
CA PHE A 295 -4.79 2.58 -9.81
C PHE A 295 -3.36 3.12 -9.99
N PHE A 296 -2.70 2.79 -11.10
CA PHE A 296 -1.38 3.32 -11.47
C PHE A 296 -1.47 4.50 -12.43
N ALA A 297 -2.65 4.78 -12.99
CA ALA A 297 -2.88 6.03 -13.68
C ALA A 297 -2.65 7.20 -12.70
N PRO A 298 -2.01 8.30 -13.14
CA PRO A 298 -1.76 9.45 -12.30
C PRO A 298 -3.06 9.93 -11.64
N GLU A 299 -3.04 10.08 -10.31
CA GLU A 299 -4.17 10.66 -9.61
C GLU A 299 -4.38 12.12 -10.07
N GLU A 300 -5.64 12.58 -10.05
CA GLU A 300 -5.97 13.97 -10.33
C GLU A 300 -5.20 14.91 -9.41
N ARG A 301 -4.85 16.10 -9.89
CA ARG A 301 -3.99 17.02 -9.16
C ARG A 301 -4.53 17.35 -7.76
N GLU A 302 -5.85 17.38 -7.61
CA GLU A 302 -6.58 17.67 -6.37
C GLU A 302 -6.47 16.55 -5.31
N THR A 303 -6.29 15.28 -5.70
CA THR A 303 -6.16 14.16 -4.74
C THR A 303 -4.79 14.10 -4.06
N ARG A 304 -3.81 14.88 -4.56
CA ARG A 304 -2.42 14.86 -4.07
C ARG A 304 -2.21 15.68 -2.80
N PHE A 305 -3.18 16.52 -2.43
CA PHE A 305 -3.13 17.34 -1.21
C PHE A 305 -3.53 16.50 0.01
N LYS A 306 -2.58 16.29 0.93
CA LYS A 306 -2.71 15.32 2.04
C LYS A 306 -3.49 15.82 3.26
N THR A 307 -3.95 17.07 3.27
CA THR A 307 -4.44 17.71 4.50
C THR A 307 -5.78 18.42 4.36
N GLU A 308 -6.41 18.38 3.19
CA GLU A 308 -7.66 19.10 2.95
C GLU A 308 -8.82 18.15 2.67
N GLU A 309 -10.00 18.53 3.17
CA GLU A 309 -11.29 17.90 2.87
C GLU A 309 -11.55 17.77 1.35
N SER A 310 -10.97 18.68 0.55
CA SER A 310 -10.97 18.65 -0.91
C SER A 310 -10.26 17.42 -1.48
N GLY A 311 -9.09 17.06 -0.95
CA GLY A 311 -8.31 15.88 -1.38
C GLY A 311 -9.02 14.57 -1.08
N GLY A 312 -9.75 14.50 0.04
CA GLY A 312 -10.62 13.37 0.38
C GLY A 312 -11.80 13.20 -0.55
N ARG A 313 -12.47 14.31 -0.90
CA ARG A 313 -13.58 14.31 -1.86
C ARG A 313 -13.13 13.91 -3.26
N ALA A 314 -12.02 14.47 -3.74
CA ALA A 314 -11.46 14.10 -5.03
C ALA A 314 -11.07 12.61 -5.07
N TYR A 315 -10.45 12.10 -4.00
CA TYR A 315 -10.11 10.68 -3.91
C TYR A 315 -11.36 9.78 -3.94
N ALA A 316 -12.40 10.11 -3.16
CA ALA A 316 -13.65 9.36 -3.15
C ALA A 316 -14.34 9.35 -4.52
N ARG A 317 -14.35 10.49 -5.23
CA ARG A 317 -14.86 10.58 -6.61
C ARG A 317 -14.06 9.69 -7.57
N GLN A 318 -12.74 9.65 -7.45
CA GLN A 318 -11.91 8.76 -8.26
C GLN A 318 -12.19 7.27 -7.98
N GLN A 319 -12.45 6.90 -6.71
CA GLN A 319 -12.85 5.53 -6.37
C GLN A 319 -14.25 5.20 -6.90
N ALA A 320 -15.19 6.15 -6.82
CA ALA A 320 -16.54 6.00 -7.36
C ALA A 320 -16.56 5.89 -8.89
N GLU A 321 -15.69 6.61 -9.60
CA GLU A 321 -15.49 6.48 -11.05
C GLU A 321 -15.06 5.05 -11.42
N TYR A 322 -14.11 4.47 -10.68
CA TYR A 322 -13.69 3.09 -10.87
C TYR A 322 -14.82 2.09 -10.61
N LEU A 323 -15.55 2.25 -9.50
CA LEU A 323 -16.70 1.40 -9.18
C LEU A 323 -17.81 1.50 -10.23
N THR A 324 -18.07 2.70 -10.74
CA THR A 324 -19.03 2.91 -11.85
C THR A 324 -18.57 2.20 -13.12
N PHE A 325 -17.28 2.30 -13.45
CA PHE A 325 -16.70 1.57 -14.58
C PHE A 325 -16.85 0.04 -14.41
N LEU A 326 -16.53 -0.50 -13.23
CA LEU A 326 -16.73 -1.91 -12.92
C LEU A 326 -18.19 -2.33 -13.07
N GLN A 327 -19.14 -1.51 -12.62
CA GLN A 327 -20.57 -1.81 -12.67
C GLN A 327 -21.05 -1.93 -14.12
N GLY A 328 -20.45 -1.17 -15.04
CA GLY A 328 -20.71 -1.24 -16.48
C GLY A 328 -20.14 -2.48 -17.18
N LEU A 329 -19.30 -3.28 -16.52
CA LEU A 329 -18.78 -4.53 -17.10
C LEU A 329 -19.87 -5.60 -17.09
N SER A 330 -20.03 -6.32 -18.20
CA SER A 330 -21.01 -7.42 -18.30
C SER A 330 -20.58 -8.71 -17.60
N GLU A 331 -19.30 -8.83 -17.21
CA GLU A 331 -18.70 -10.07 -16.70
C GLU A 331 -18.50 -9.98 -15.18
N PRO A 332 -19.28 -10.72 -14.37
CA PRO A 332 -19.18 -10.68 -12.90
C PRO A 332 -17.80 -11.03 -12.38
N LEU A 333 -17.09 -11.90 -13.09
CA LEU A 333 -15.74 -12.31 -12.72
C LEU A 333 -14.75 -11.15 -12.77
N LEU A 334 -14.87 -10.26 -13.76
CA LEU A 334 -14.06 -9.04 -13.84
C LEU A 334 -14.49 -8.00 -12.80
N GLN A 335 -15.78 -7.91 -12.48
CA GLN A 335 -16.26 -7.06 -11.39
C GLN A 335 -15.69 -7.48 -10.05
N ALA A 336 -15.78 -8.78 -9.72
CA ALA A 336 -15.23 -9.35 -8.50
C ALA A 336 -13.70 -9.16 -8.42
N TYR A 337 -12.99 -9.43 -9.51
CA TYR A 337 -11.56 -9.15 -9.60
C TYR A 337 -11.26 -7.67 -9.37
N GLY A 338 -12.01 -6.77 -10.00
CA GLY A 338 -11.78 -5.33 -9.91
C GLY A 338 -11.95 -4.80 -8.49
N LEU A 339 -12.99 -5.27 -7.79
CA LEU A 339 -13.22 -4.99 -6.37
C LEU A 339 -12.07 -5.54 -5.50
N ARG A 340 -11.56 -6.73 -5.81
CA ARG A 340 -10.36 -7.27 -5.14
C ARG A 340 -9.14 -6.40 -5.40
N ALA A 341 -8.86 -6.01 -6.65
CA ALA A 341 -7.73 -5.15 -6.98
C ALA A 341 -7.77 -3.83 -6.21
N MET A 342 -8.97 -3.30 -5.95
CA MET A 342 -9.15 -2.11 -5.13
C MET A 342 -8.68 -2.32 -3.68
N LEU A 343 -8.94 -3.47 -3.06
CA LEU A 343 -8.42 -3.81 -1.72
C LEU A 343 -6.89 -3.77 -1.67
N TRP A 344 -6.24 -4.35 -2.67
CA TRP A 344 -4.78 -4.47 -2.75
C TRP A 344 -4.10 -3.14 -3.10
N CYS A 345 -4.73 -2.34 -3.96
CA CYS A 345 -4.22 -1.04 -4.37
C CYS A 345 -4.62 0.10 -3.42
N TYR A 346 -5.48 -0.17 -2.43
CA TYR A 346 -5.93 0.82 -1.48
C TYR A 346 -4.75 1.32 -0.63
N ARG A 347 -4.44 2.61 -0.73
CA ARG A 347 -3.26 3.21 -0.09
C ARG A 347 -3.47 3.62 1.37
N GLY A 348 -4.46 3.08 2.07
CA GLY A 348 -4.68 3.36 3.50
C GLY A 348 -4.86 4.85 3.80
N ARG A 349 -5.25 5.63 2.79
CA ARG A 349 -5.24 7.08 2.87
C ARG A 349 -6.38 7.53 3.78
N VAL A 350 -6.01 8.04 4.95
CA VAL A 350 -6.91 8.62 5.98
C VAL A 350 -7.47 9.97 5.48
N TYR A 351 -8.10 9.99 4.30
CA TYR A 351 -8.67 11.19 3.69
C TYR A 351 -10.19 11.29 3.84
N GLN A 352 -10.81 10.36 4.56
CA GLN A 352 -12.25 10.39 4.80
C GLN A 352 -12.54 11.13 6.10
N SER A 353 -12.84 12.42 5.96
CA SER A 353 -13.41 13.23 7.05
C SER A 353 -14.68 14.00 6.65
N SER A 354 -15.16 13.89 5.40
CA SER A 354 -16.41 14.54 4.99
C SER A 354 -17.53 13.54 4.68
N SER A 355 -18.74 13.91 5.07
CA SER A 355 -19.97 13.15 4.79
C SER A 355 -20.20 12.96 3.29
N GLU A 356 -19.92 13.98 2.47
CA GLU A 356 -20.03 13.91 1.00
C GLU A 356 -19.13 12.82 0.40
N ALA A 357 -17.87 12.73 0.86
CA ALA A 357 -16.95 11.71 0.35
C ALA A 357 -17.40 10.29 0.75
N PHE A 358 -18.04 10.15 1.90
CA PHE A 358 -18.60 8.88 2.37
C PHE A 358 -19.82 8.47 1.53
N GLU A 359 -20.77 9.38 1.30
CA GLU A 359 -21.95 9.15 0.46
C GLU A 359 -21.57 8.73 -0.95
N VAL A 360 -20.71 9.51 -1.62
CA VAL A 360 -20.27 9.24 -3.00
C VAL A 360 -19.70 7.83 -3.14
N TRP A 361 -18.91 7.40 -2.15
CA TRP A 361 -18.26 6.11 -2.19
C TRP A 361 -19.24 4.96 -1.89
N LEU A 362 -20.10 5.13 -0.88
CA LEU A 362 -21.14 4.14 -0.55
C LEU A 362 -22.12 3.95 -1.70
N SER A 363 -22.66 5.03 -2.26
CA SER A 363 -23.63 4.96 -3.37
C SER A 363 -23.07 4.25 -4.60
N ALA A 364 -21.76 4.34 -4.85
CA ALA A 364 -21.10 3.61 -5.93
C ALA A 364 -20.85 2.13 -5.62
N LEU A 365 -20.69 1.77 -4.33
CA LEU A 365 -20.39 0.40 -3.89
C LEU A 365 -21.65 -0.45 -3.65
N GLU A 366 -22.72 0.15 -3.13
CA GLU A 366 -23.99 -0.53 -2.79
C GLU A 366 -24.58 -1.39 -3.93
N PRO A 367 -24.54 -0.98 -5.21
CA PRO A 367 -25.05 -1.81 -6.29
C PRO A 367 -24.36 -3.18 -6.45
N PHE A 368 -23.16 -3.36 -5.88
CA PHE A 368 -22.46 -4.64 -5.88
C PHE A 368 -22.86 -5.53 -4.69
N LEU A 369 -23.46 -4.97 -3.64
CA LEU A 369 -23.95 -5.69 -2.46
C LEU A 369 -25.39 -6.21 -2.62
N ALA A 370 -26.10 -5.78 -3.67
CA ALA A 370 -27.48 -6.18 -3.91
C ALA A 370 -27.64 -7.70 -4.00
N LYS A 371 -28.70 -8.25 -3.39
CA LYS A 371 -28.86 -9.70 -3.15
C LYS A 371 -28.85 -10.54 -4.43
N ASP A 372 -29.30 -9.97 -5.54
CA ASP A 372 -29.38 -10.57 -6.87
C ASP A 372 -28.03 -10.63 -7.61
N ARG A 373 -26.99 -9.98 -7.08
CA ARG A 373 -25.63 -10.05 -7.62
C ARG A 373 -24.98 -11.41 -7.35
N PRO A 374 -24.03 -11.85 -8.21
CA PRO A 374 -23.26 -13.06 -7.97
C PRO A 374 -22.50 -13.03 -6.63
N ALA A 375 -22.38 -14.19 -5.98
CA ALA A 375 -21.81 -14.30 -4.64
C ALA A 375 -20.38 -13.75 -4.56
N GLU A 376 -19.54 -14.04 -5.56
CA GLU A 376 -18.17 -13.57 -5.61
C GLU A 376 -18.12 -12.04 -5.62
N VAL A 377 -18.97 -11.38 -6.42
CA VAL A 377 -19.04 -9.92 -6.49
C VAL A 377 -19.44 -9.33 -5.15
N ARG A 378 -20.47 -9.89 -4.51
CA ARG A 378 -20.95 -9.43 -3.20
C ARG A 378 -19.91 -9.60 -2.11
N ARG A 379 -19.19 -10.73 -2.07
CA ARG A 379 -18.13 -10.98 -1.09
C ARG A 379 -16.99 -9.97 -1.22
N GLU A 380 -16.58 -9.66 -2.45
CA GLU A 380 -15.54 -8.64 -2.69
C GLU A 380 -16.03 -7.24 -2.34
N ALA A 381 -17.28 -6.91 -2.67
CA ALA A 381 -17.87 -5.63 -2.31
C ALA A 381 -17.99 -5.45 -0.78
N ALA A 382 -18.35 -6.51 -0.06
CA ALA A 382 -18.43 -6.50 1.40
C ALA A 382 -17.04 -6.34 2.03
N ALA A 383 -16.02 -6.99 1.47
CA ALA A 383 -14.64 -6.78 1.87
C ALA A 383 -14.18 -5.33 1.61
N VAL A 384 -14.50 -4.74 0.44
CA VAL A 384 -14.19 -3.34 0.11
C VAL A 384 -14.89 -2.39 1.08
N LEU A 385 -16.16 -2.64 1.40
CA LEU A 385 -16.90 -1.85 2.38
C LEU A 385 -16.18 -1.88 3.73
N TYR A 386 -15.81 -3.06 4.20
CA TYR A 386 -15.10 -3.20 5.46
C TYR A 386 -13.71 -2.56 5.43
N TYR A 387 -12.82 -2.94 4.53
CA TYR A 387 -11.39 -2.55 4.59
C TYR A 387 -11.07 -1.17 4.00
N CYS A 388 -11.83 -0.71 3.00
CA CYS A 388 -11.52 0.56 2.33
C CYS A 388 -12.37 1.73 2.84
N VAL A 389 -13.61 1.47 3.27
CA VAL A 389 -14.54 2.53 3.71
C VAL A 389 -14.64 2.58 5.23
N VAL A 390 -14.90 1.45 5.88
CA VAL A 390 -15.25 1.42 7.31
C VAL A 390 -14.02 1.30 8.21
N TYR A 391 -13.05 0.48 7.81
CA TYR A 391 -11.82 0.24 8.56
C TYR A 391 -10.99 1.52 8.77
N PRO A 392 -10.72 2.30 7.71
CA PRO A 392 -9.78 3.43 7.77
C PRO A 392 -10.41 4.71 8.31
N ALA A 393 -11.75 4.82 8.29
CA ALA A 393 -12.46 6.04 8.59
C ALA A 393 -12.28 6.54 10.04
N ARG A 394 -12.18 7.87 10.16
CA ARG A 394 -12.28 8.61 11.42
C ARG A 394 -13.57 9.42 11.36
N TRP A 395 -14.62 8.89 11.98
CA TRP A 395 -16.00 9.28 11.67
C TRP A 395 -16.36 10.74 11.95
N GLY A 396 -15.66 11.43 12.85
CA GLY A 396 -15.71 12.90 12.99
C GLY A 396 -17.11 13.49 12.80
N VAL A 397 -17.26 14.35 11.78
CA VAL A 397 -18.52 15.01 11.40
C VAL A 397 -19.51 14.13 10.63
N ALA A 398 -19.08 12.99 10.10
CA ALA A 398 -19.91 12.01 9.40
C ALA A 398 -20.51 10.93 10.32
N ARG A 399 -20.35 11.08 11.64
CA ARG A 399 -20.78 10.10 12.66
C ARG A 399 -22.26 9.73 12.58
N GLU A 400 -23.16 10.72 12.52
CA GLU A 400 -24.60 10.47 12.49
C GLU A 400 -25.01 9.68 11.24
N GLN A 401 -24.36 9.95 10.12
CA GLN A 401 -24.59 9.22 8.88
C GLN A 401 -24.02 7.81 8.93
N ALA A 402 -22.85 7.63 9.52
CA ALA A 402 -22.27 6.31 9.77
C ALA A 402 -23.18 5.46 10.68
N LEU A 403 -23.82 6.07 11.68
CA LEU A 403 -24.80 5.41 12.54
C LEU A 403 -26.06 5.00 11.78
N ALA A 404 -26.64 5.92 10.99
CA ALA A 404 -27.79 5.60 10.15
C ALA A 404 -27.49 4.45 9.17
N TYR A 405 -26.28 4.45 8.60
CA TYR A 405 -25.83 3.38 7.72
C TYR A 405 -25.62 2.05 8.46
N ALA A 406 -25.16 2.08 9.71
CA ALA A 406 -24.98 0.89 10.53
C ALA A 406 -26.30 0.12 10.73
N GLU A 407 -27.42 0.83 10.90
CA GLU A 407 -28.75 0.22 11.01
C GLU A 407 -29.19 -0.47 9.69
N ALA A 408 -28.90 0.17 8.56
CA ALA A 408 -29.15 -0.41 7.24
C ALA A 408 -28.31 -1.68 7.01
N VAL A 409 -27.01 -1.62 7.35
CA VAL A 409 -26.10 -2.78 7.27
C VAL A 409 -26.54 -3.89 8.20
N ARG A 410 -26.98 -3.59 9.42
CA ARG A 410 -27.51 -4.58 10.35
C ARG A 410 -28.71 -5.32 9.76
N SER A 411 -29.65 -4.60 9.16
CA SER A 411 -30.82 -5.20 8.52
C SER A 411 -30.43 -6.12 7.36
N GLN A 412 -29.43 -5.73 6.56
CA GLN A 412 -28.88 -6.59 5.50
C GLN A 412 -28.18 -7.83 6.07
N TRP A 413 -27.38 -7.65 7.13
CA TRP A 413 -26.65 -8.71 7.83
C TRP A 413 -27.57 -9.79 8.41
N GLU A 414 -28.68 -9.39 9.03
CA GLU A 414 -29.67 -10.32 9.59
C GLU A 414 -30.32 -11.21 8.52
N GLN A 415 -30.40 -10.72 7.29
CA GLN A 415 -31.01 -11.41 6.15
C GLN A 415 -29.99 -12.09 5.23
N GLU A 416 -28.69 -11.98 5.52
CA GLU A 416 -27.63 -12.51 4.67
C GLU A 416 -27.42 -14.01 4.91
N SER A 417 -27.41 -14.76 3.81
CA SER A 417 -27.21 -16.21 3.78
C SER A 417 -25.77 -16.60 3.44
N ASP A 418 -25.06 -15.76 2.70
CA ASP A 418 -23.65 -15.98 2.39
C ASP A 418 -22.79 -15.69 3.63
N ARG A 419 -22.11 -16.72 4.14
CA ARG A 419 -21.35 -16.63 5.40
C ARG A 419 -20.26 -15.58 5.36
N ILE A 420 -19.58 -15.42 4.22
CA ILE A 420 -18.46 -14.48 4.07
C ILE A 420 -18.99 -13.05 3.99
N VAL A 421 -20.04 -12.81 3.19
CA VAL A 421 -20.70 -11.49 3.16
C VAL A 421 -21.21 -11.13 4.54
N ARG A 422 -21.86 -12.09 5.23
CA ARG A 422 -22.37 -11.91 6.58
C ARG A 422 -21.27 -11.63 7.60
N ALA A 423 -20.10 -12.24 7.48
CA ALA A 423 -18.95 -11.93 8.34
C ALA A 423 -18.57 -10.46 8.18
N TYR A 424 -18.27 -10.01 6.96
CA TYR A 424 -17.87 -8.61 6.71
C TYR A 424 -18.93 -7.59 7.10
N LEU A 425 -20.21 -7.82 6.78
CA LEU A 425 -21.29 -6.91 7.19
C LEU A 425 -21.44 -6.84 8.72
N GLY A 426 -21.22 -7.96 9.41
CA GLY A 426 -21.17 -8.01 10.88
C GLY A 426 -20.02 -7.16 11.43
N SER A 427 -18.81 -7.34 10.89
CA SER A 427 -17.64 -6.55 11.29
C SER A 427 -17.82 -5.06 10.98
N VAL A 428 -18.54 -4.70 9.91
CA VAL A 428 -18.92 -3.32 9.58
C VAL A 428 -19.83 -2.74 10.67
N GLY A 429 -20.94 -3.43 10.99
CA GLY A 429 -21.89 -3.00 12.03
C GLY A 429 -21.22 -2.84 13.40
N TRP A 430 -20.43 -3.82 13.80
CA TRP A 430 -19.67 -3.79 15.06
C TRP A 430 -18.67 -2.62 15.12
N ARG A 431 -17.97 -2.35 14.02
CA ARG A 431 -16.98 -1.28 13.98
C ARG A 431 -17.62 0.10 14.03
N PHE A 432 -18.79 0.27 13.41
CA PHE A 432 -19.58 1.47 13.63
C PHE A 432 -19.90 1.63 15.11
N CYS A 433 -20.34 0.58 15.83
CA CYS A 433 -20.66 0.70 17.26
C CYS A 433 -19.44 0.92 18.19
N LEU A 434 -18.25 0.35 17.90
CA LEU A 434 -17.09 0.40 18.80
C LEU A 434 -16.15 1.61 18.65
N ARG A 435 -16.16 2.31 17.50
CA ARG A 435 -15.26 3.45 17.23
C ARG A 435 -15.95 4.82 17.36
N ILE A 436 -17.09 4.83 18.04
CA ILE A 436 -17.96 5.99 18.25
C ILE A 436 -17.74 6.64 19.61
#